data_AF-A0AA87IJC8-F1
#
_entry.id   AF-A0AA87IJC8-F1
#
_cell.length_a   1.000
_cell.length_b   1.000
_cell.length_c   1.000
_cell.angle_alpha   90.00
_cell.angle_beta   90.00
_cell.angle_gamma   90.00
#
_symmetry.space_group_name_H-M   'P 1'
#
loop_
_entity.id
_entity.type
_entity.pdbx_description
1 polymer ?
#
loop_
_entity_poly.entity_id
_entity_poly.type
_entity_poly.pdbx_seq_one_letter_code
_entity_poly.pdbx_strand_id
1 'polypeptide(L)'
;MKSNKLDFENLLEESVNQLNQFAKGNSEHVEVITYKLRDLPEIDLTSVKELRKALGATQKNFGDVLGVSTRTVEAWEIGRSSPNGSAARLMQLMLDNPSIKQSFKQAIKNEKLVKREKSFS
;
A
#
# COMPACT_ATOMS: atom_id res chain seq x y z
N MET A 1 -1.96 51.86 -4.11
CA MET A 1 -1.82 50.39 -3.93
C MET A 1 -0.84 49.89 -4.98
N LYS A 2 0.40 49.56 -4.60
CA LYS A 2 1.36 48.94 -5.52
C LYS A 2 1.07 47.45 -5.55
N SER A 3 0.74 46.91 -6.72
CA SER A 3 0.57 45.49 -6.92
C SER A 3 1.92 44.82 -6.65
N ASN A 4 1.99 44.05 -5.56
CA ASN A 4 3.16 43.26 -5.20
C ASN A 4 3.18 42.04 -6.12
N LYS A 5 3.68 42.23 -7.34
CA LYS A 5 3.84 41.13 -8.31
C LYS A 5 4.99 40.27 -7.78
N LEU A 6 4.63 39.12 -7.21
CA LEU A 6 5.59 38.15 -6.69
C LEU A 6 6.59 37.80 -7.80
N ASP A 7 7.87 38.05 -7.54
CA ASP A 7 8.93 37.71 -8.47
C ASP A 7 9.34 36.26 -8.25
N PHE A 8 8.75 35.39 -9.06
CA PHE A 8 8.93 33.95 -8.95
C PHE A 8 10.36 33.52 -9.31
N GLU A 9 11.04 34.24 -10.21
CA GLU A 9 12.41 33.91 -10.61
C GLU A 9 13.37 34.11 -9.44
N ASN A 10 13.28 35.27 -8.79
CA ASN A 10 14.09 35.56 -7.59
C ASN A 10 13.79 34.59 -6.43
N LEU A 11 12.52 34.23 -6.22
CA LEU A 11 12.13 33.29 -5.16
C LEU A 11 12.70 31.89 -5.38
N LEU A 12 12.75 31.42 -6.63
CA LEU A 12 13.36 30.14 -6.97
C LEU A 12 14.88 30.17 -6.78
N GLU A 13 15.54 31.26 -7.18
CA GLU A 13 16.99 31.42 -6.99
C GLU A 13 17.35 31.41 -5.49
N GLU A 14 16.60 32.13 -4.67
CA GLU A 14 16.75 32.12 -3.21
C GLU A 14 16.54 30.72 -2.62
N SER A 15 15.49 30.01 -3.03
CA SER A 15 15.19 28.66 -2.54
C SER A 15 16.30 27.67 -2.89
N VAL A 16 16.84 27.69 -4.11
CA VAL A 16 17.94 26.82 -4.52
C VAL A 16 19.22 27.14 -3.73
N ASN A 17 19.50 28.43 -3.50
CA ASN A 17 20.64 28.84 -2.69
C ASN A 17 20.52 28.36 -1.24
N GLN A 18 19.33 28.44 -0.63
CA GLN A 18 19.06 27.91 0.71
C GLN A 18 19.25 26.38 0.76
N LEU A 19 18.80 25.64 -0.26
CA LEU A 19 19.03 24.19 -0.37
C LEU A 19 20.52 23.84 -0.50
N ASN A 20 21.29 24.61 -1.26
CA ASN A 20 22.74 24.43 -1.37
C ASN A 20 23.48 24.69 -0.04
N GLN A 21 23.03 25.68 0.72
CA GLN A 21 23.56 25.94 2.07
C GLN A 21 23.20 24.80 3.03
N PHE A 22 21.98 24.27 2.94
CA PHE A 22 21.56 23.10 3.70
C PHE A 22 22.40 21.86 3.42
N ALA A 23 22.71 21.58 2.15
CA ALA A 23 23.61 20.48 1.78
C ALA A 23 25.04 20.63 2.37
N LYS A 24 25.46 21.88 2.67
CA LYS A 24 26.72 22.20 3.36
C LYS A 24 26.61 22.22 4.89
N GLY A 25 25.43 21.90 5.44
CA GLY A 25 25.17 21.81 6.88
C GLY A 25 24.48 23.05 7.50
N ASN A 26 24.08 24.05 6.72
CA ASN A 26 23.33 25.21 7.25
C ASN A 26 21.81 24.98 7.17
N SER A 27 21.15 24.76 8.31
CA SER A 27 19.71 24.55 8.40
C SER A 27 18.88 25.79 8.74
N GLU A 28 19.47 27.00 8.76
CA GLU A 28 18.80 28.24 9.23
C GLU A 28 17.56 28.63 8.40
N HIS A 29 17.57 28.31 7.11
CA HIS A 29 16.51 28.71 6.17
C HIS A 29 15.66 27.55 5.66
N VAL A 30 15.77 26.37 6.27
CA VAL A 30 15.00 25.19 5.86
C VAL A 30 14.31 24.54 7.05
N GLU A 31 13.08 24.09 6.83
CA GLU A 31 12.39 23.21 7.77
C GLU A 31 12.58 21.76 7.31
N VAL A 32 13.17 20.93 8.16
CA VAL A 32 13.37 19.50 7.87
C VAL A 32 12.32 18.69 8.61
N ILE A 33 11.38 18.13 7.85
CA ILE A 33 10.38 17.23 8.40
C ILE A 33 10.80 15.78 8.15
N THR A 34 11.32 15.13 9.19
CA THR A 34 11.72 13.72 9.12
C THR A 34 10.55 12.82 9.50
N TYR A 35 10.08 11.99 8.57
CA TYR A 35 9.10 10.96 8.84
C TYR A 35 9.75 9.58 8.81
N LYS A 36 9.81 8.91 9.97
CA LYS A 36 10.15 7.49 10.00
C LYS A 36 8.95 6.70 9.52
N LEU A 37 9.09 6.02 8.38
CA LEU A 37 8.09 5.07 7.93
C LEU A 37 8.00 3.94 8.95
N ARG A 38 6.77 3.56 9.33
CA ARG A 38 6.56 2.41 10.20
C ARG A 38 7.03 1.16 9.48
N ASP A 39 7.54 0.21 10.24
CA ASP A 39 7.90 -1.10 9.71
C ASP A 39 6.69 -1.75 9.03
N LEU A 40 7.00 -2.59 8.04
CA LEU A 40 5.98 -3.38 7.39
C LEU A 40 5.41 -4.39 8.38
N PRO A 41 4.10 -4.64 8.35
CA PRO A 41 3.50 -5.63 9.22
C PRO A 41 4.01 -7.01 8.82
N GLU A 42 4.50 -7.75 9.80
CA GLU A 42 4.75 -9.17 9.64
C GLU A 42 3.41 -9.90 9.69
N ILE A 43 2.91 -10.27 8.51
CA ILE A 43 1.77 -11.18 8.39
C ILE A 43 2.34 -12.60 8.39
N ASP A 44 2.04 -13.35 9.45
CA ASP A 44 2.42 -14.75 9.52
C ASP A 44 1.53 -15.64 8.63
N LEU A 45 2.01 -16.85 8.37
CA LEU A 45 1.37 -17.82 7.47
C LEU A 45 -0.03 -18.22 7.97
N THR A 46 -0.17 -18.31 9.29
CA THR A 46 -1.41 -18.65 9.99
C THR A 46 -2.47 -17.59 9.73
N SER A 47 -2.10 -16.32 9.87
CA SER A 47 -2.98 -15.16 9.66
C SER A 47 -3.51 -15.10 8.23
N VAL A 48 -2.71 -15.44 7.21
CA VAL A 48 -3.18 -15.45 5.81
C VAL A 48 -4.35 -16.44 5.65
N LYS A 49 -4.16 -17.67 6.13
CA LYS A 49 -5.16 -18.73 6.02
C LYS A 49 -6.41 -18.44 6.84
N GLU A 50 -6.23 -17.90 8.05
CA GLU A 50 -7.32 -17.52 8.94
C GLU A 50 -8.13 -16.35 8.38
N LEU A 51 -7.46 -15.31 7.89
CA LEU A 51 -8.12 -14.17 7.26
C LEU A 51 -8.96 -14.62 6.06
N ARG A 52 -8.38 -15.44 5.17
CA ARG A 52 -9.10 -15.98 4.03
C ARG A 52 -10.35 -16.76 4.45
N LYS A 53 -10.22 -17.64 5.45
CA LYS A 53 -11.34 -18.42 5.98
C LYS A 53 -12.40 -17.52 6.61
N ALA A 54 -12.01 -16.48 7.35
CA ALA A 54 -12.93 -15.53 7.97
C ALA A 54 -13.72 -14.71 6.94
N LEU A 55 -13.13 -14.47 5.77
CA LEU A 55 -13.80 -13.87 4.63
C LEU A 55 -14.71 -14.85 3.87
N GLY A 56 -14.62 -16.15 4.13
CA GLY A 56 -15.37 -17.19 3.44
C GLY A 56 -14.88 -17.44 2.01
N ALA A 57 -13.60 -17.14 1.73
CA ALA A 57 -13.02 -17.26 0.40
C ALA A 57 -12.27 -18.58 0.16
N THR A 58 -12.32 -19.07 -1.08
CA THR A 58 -11.36 -20.05 -1.60
C THR A 58 -10.01 -19.38 -1.85
N GLN A 59 -8.91 -20.13 -1.96
CA GLN A 59 -7.59 -19.56 -2.29
C GLN A 59 -7.64 -18.79 -3.62
N LYS A 60 -8.42 -19.28 -4.59
CA LYS A 60 -8.65 -18.62 -5.87
C LYS A 60 -9.34 -17.26 -5.68
N ASN A 61 -10.51 -17.22 -5.04
CA ASN A 61 -11.26 -15.98 -4.89
C ASN A 61 -10.48 -14.95 -4.05
N PHE A 62 -9.73 -15.42 -3.04
CA PHE A 62 -8.87 -14.56 -2.25
C PHE A 62 -7.73 -13.97 -3.09
N GLY A 63 -7.09 -14.79 -3.93
CA GLY A 63 -6.08 -14.33 -4.88
C GLY A 63 -6.64 -13.31 -5.87
N ASP A 64 -7.79 -13.60 -6.46
CA ASP A 64 -8.46 -12.71 -7.42
C ASP A 64 -8.75 -11.33 -6.79
N VAL A 65 -9.26 -11.30 -5.56
CA VAL A 65 -9.56 -10.07 -4.82
C VAL A 65 -8.30 -9.30 -4.40
N LEU A 66 -7.21 -9.99 -4.14
CA LEU A 66 -5.91 -9.38 -3.84
C LEU A 66 -5.07 -9.08 -5.09
N GLY A 67 -5.55 -9.42 -6.30
CA GLY A 67 -4.81 -9.25 -7.55
C GLY A 67 -3.59 -10.15 -7.69
N VAL A 68 -3.58 -11.33 -7.05
CA VAL A 68 -2.48 -12.30 -7.11
C VAL A 68 -2.96 -13.68 -7.56
N SER A 69 -2.04 -14.52 -8.03
CA SER A 69 -2.39 -15.88 -8.46
C SER A 69 -2.78 -16.76 -7.27
N THR A 70 -3.63 -17.78 -7.50
CA THR A 70 -3.93 -18.82 -6.51
C THR A 70 -2.65 -19.46 -5.97
N ARG A 71 -1.66 -19.72 -6.85
CA ARG A 71 -0.35 -20.28 -6.48
C ARG A 71 0.43 -19.38 -5.52
N THR A 72 0.28 -18.06 -5.64
CA THR A 72 0.87 -17.08 -4.72
C THR A 72 0.24 -17.21 -3.33
N VAL A 73 -1.10 -17.32 -3.26
CA VAL A 73 -1.82 -17.53 -2.00
C VAL A 73 -1.42 -18.85 -1.35
N GLU A 74 -1.35 -19.94 -2.12
CA GLU A 74 -0.87 -21.24 -1.64
C GLU A 74 0.54 -21.14 -1.06
N ALA A 75 1.47 -20.50 -1.77
CA ALA A 75 2.84 -20.31 -1.31
C ALA A 75 2.92 -19.53 0.01
N TRP A 76 2.04 -18.53 0.22
CA TRP A 76 1.90 -17.82 1.48
C TRP A 76 1.31 -18.69 2.59
N GLU A 77 0.33 -19.54 2.31
CA GLU A 77 -0.28 -20.38 3.36
C GLU A 77 0.61 -21.54 3.82
N ILE A 78 1.57 -21.97 2.99
CA ILE A 78 2.51 -23.06 3.31
C ILE A 78 3.91 -22.58 3.72
N GLY A 79 4.17 -21.27 3.72
CA GLY A 79 5.48 -20.74 4.11
C GLY A 79 6.57 -20.80 3.06
N ARG A 80 6.22 -21.03 1.78
CA ARG A 80 7.19 -21.00 0.68
C ARG A 80 7.60 -19.58 0.29
N SER A 81 6.75 -18.59 0.55
CA SER A 81 7.01 -17.16 0.36
C SER A 81 6.16 -16.33 1.31
N SER A 82 6.44 -15.03 1.42
CA SER A 82 5.64 -14.09 2.22
C SER A 82 4.88 -13.10 1.35
N PRO A 83 3.76 -12.52 1.84
CA PRO A 83 3.09 -11.42 1.17
C PRO A 83 4.06 -10.25 0.97
N ASN A 84 3.99 -9.61 -0.20
CA ASN A 84 4.73 -8.37 -0.41
C ASN A 84 4.19 -7.26 0.51
N GLY A 85 4.92 -6.15 0.61
CA GLY A 85 4.59 -5.10 1.58
C GLY A 85 3.17 -4.54 1.45
N SER A 86 2.67 -4.39 0.23
CA SER A 86 1.32 -3.90 -0.05
C SER A 86 0.26 -4.93 0.35
N ALA A 87 0.46 -6.20 0.01
CA ALA A 87 -0.44 -7.29 0.38
C ALA A 87 -0.46 -7.48 1.91
N ALA A 88 0.70 -7.44 2.56
CA ALA A 88 0.82 -7.53 4.01
C ALA A 88 0.09 -6.38 4.71
N ARG A 89 0.28 -5.14 4.23
CA ARG A 89 -0.43 -3.96 4.75
C ARG A 89 -1.94 -4.08 4.55
N LEU A 90 -2.39 -4.54 3.38
CA LEU A 90 -3.81 -4.70 3.10
C LEU A 90 -4.44 -5.77 4.00
N MET A 91 -3.77 -6.91 4.20
CA MET A 91 -4.22 -7.94 5.14
C MET A 91 -4.26 -7.42 6.58
N GLN A 92 -3.25 -6.67 7.01
CA GLN A 92 -3.25 -6.01 8.32
C GLN A 92 -4.47 -5.09 8.47
N LEU A 93 -4.76 -4.26 7.47
CA LEU A 93 -5.92 -3.37 7.51
C LEU A 93 -7.25 -4.14 7.64
N MET A 94 -7.37 -5.30 7.00
CA MET A 94 -8.54 -6.17 7.17
C MET A 94 -8.62 -6.83 8.56
N LEU A 95 -7.49 -7.12 9.19
CA LEU A 95 -7.46 -7.68 10.54
C LEU A 95 -7.83 -6.61 11.58
N ASP A 96 -7.28 -5.40 11.43
CA ASP A 96 -7.44 -4.30 12.38
C ASP A 96 -8.79 -3.59 12.24
N ASN A 97 -9.40 -3.59 11.04
CA ASN A 97 -10.61 -2.82 10.74
C ASN A 97 -11.76 -3.71 10.23
N PRO A 98 -12.79 -3.97 11.07
CA PRO A 98 -13.94 -4.80 10.69
C PRO A 98 -14.71 -4.27 9.48
N SER A 99 -14.78 -2.95 9.28
CA SER A 99 -15.45 -2.33 8.12
C SER A 99 -14.76 -2.70 6.80
N ILE A 100 -13.43 -2.60 6.76
CA ILE A 100 -12.62 -2.98 5.59
C ILE A 100 -12.81 -4.48 5.31
N LYS A 101 -12.68 -5.32 6.35
CA LYS A 101 -12.93 -6.76 6.23
C LYS A 101 -14.30 -7.08 5.64
N GLN A 102 -15.34 -6.35 6.07
CA GLN A 102 -16.69 -6.53 5.58
C GLN A 102 -16.84 -6.09 4.11
N SER A 103 -16.20 -5.00 3.69
CA SER A 103 -16.16 -4.58 2.28
C SER A 103 -15.54 -5.66 1.40
N PHE A 104 -14.42 -6.25 1.83
CA PHE A 104 -13.77 -7.36 1.12
C PHE A 104 -14.64 -8.62 1.09
N LYS A 105 -15.30 -8.95 2.20
CA LYS A 105 -16.26 -10.06 2.25
C LYS A 105 -17.44 -9.84 1.31
N GLN A 106 -17.91 -8.61 1.15
CA GLN A 106 -18.96 -8.27 0.21
C GLN A 106 -18.48 -8.36 -1.24
N ALA A 107 -17.25 -7.92 -1.53
CA ALA A 107 -16.63 -8.09 -2.85
C ALA A 107 -16.57 -9.57 -3.24
N ILE A 108 -16.08 -10.44 -2.35
CA ILE A 108 -16.03 -11.89 -2.55
C ILE A 108 -17.42 -12.51 -2.83
N LYS A 109 -18.48 -11.97 -2.21
CA LYS A 109 -19.86 -12.44 -2.40
C LYS A 109 -20.48 -11.93 -3.71
N ASN A 110 -20.29 -10.66 -4.01
CA ASN A 110 -20.84 -9.99 -5.19
C ASN A 110 -20.16 -10.49 -6.45
N GLU A 111 -18.86 -10.71 -6.37
CA GLU A 111 -18.07 -11.27 -7.43
C GLU A 111 -18.05 -12.79 -7.32
N LYS A 112 -19.14 -13.47 -7.70
CA LYS A 112 -18.96 -14.78 -8.38
C LYS A 112 -18.18 -14.48 -9.67
N LEU A 113 -16.88 -14.22 -9.48
CA LEU A 113 -15.98 -13.57 -10.41
C LEU A 113 -16.15 -14.26 -11.73
N VAL A 114 -16.72 -13.49 -12.67
CA VAL A 114 -16.83 -13.74 -14.09
C VAL A 114 -15.95 -14.92 -14.44
N LYS A 115 -16.56 -16.07 -14.78
CA LYS A 115 -15.83 -17.19 -15.39
C LYS A 115 -14.87 -16.53 -16.36
N ARG A 116 -13.56 -16.57 -16.11
CA ARG A 116 -12.59 -16.10 -17.10
C ARG A 116 -12.94 -16.92 -18.33
N GLU A 117 -13.65 -16.33 -19.28
CA GLU A 117 -13.74 -16.90 -20.61
C GLU A 117 -12.29 -16.99 -21.04
N LYS A 118 -11.84 -18.23 -21.28
CA LYS A 118 -10.52 -18.47 -21.81
C LYS A 118 -10.41 -17.64 -23.09
N SER A 119 -9.60 -16.60 -23.05
CA SER A 119 -9.23 -15.79 -24.21
C SER A 119 -7.92 -15.09 -23.82
N PHE A 120 -6.78 -15.25 -24.49
CA PHE A 120 -6.43 -15.82 -25.78
C PHE A 120 -4.99 -16.39 -25.72
N SER A 121 -4.74 -17.33 -26.64
CA SER A 121 -3.46 -17.92 -27.09
C SER A 121 -2.74 -18.89 -26.17
#